data_AF-A0A6J6IA80-F1
#
_entry.id   AF-A0A6J6IA80-F1
#
_cell.length_a   1.000
_cell.length_b   1.000
_cell.length_c   1.000
_cell.angle_alpha   90.00
_cell.angle_beta   90.00
_cell.angle_gamma   90.00
#
_symmetry.space_group_name_H-M   'P 1'
#
loop_
_entity.id
_entity.type
_entity.pdbx_description
1 polymer ?
#
loop_
_entity_poly.entity_id
_entity_poly.type
_entity_poly.pdbx_seq_one_letter_code
_entity_poly.pdbx_strand_id
1 'polypeptide(L)'
;MFIAQEDADGLRTLNDALRIWPDGRVEPLGYPKYDINYRSGTRIPESATITAQAADGSPLVVEVECLGHVALSAGCGYGPDPQWTHGVWRGRDWIETATYDLTNQSDPGIMIATQYSILDHVGKATLDGKVGYGLFEHSCAGRHTPSGFANGGSMAP
;
A
#
# COMPACT_ATOMS: atom_id res chain seq x y z
N MET A 1 3.98 -13.36 1.04
CA MET A 1 4.61 -12.03 0.89
C MET A 1 4.49 -11.64 -0.56
N PHE A 2 4.02 -10.42 -0.83
CA PHE A 2 3.81 -9.90 -2.16
C PHE A 2 4.38 -8.49 -2.21
N ILE A 3 5.19 -8.19 -3.22
CA ILE A 3 5.71 -6.86 -3.53
C ILE A 3 5.55 -6.65 -5.03
N ALA A 4 4.97 -5.52 -5.39
CA ALA A 4 4.85 -5.09 -6.77
C ALA A 4 5.09 -3.58 -6.89
N GLN A 5 5.83 -3.18 -7.91
CA GLN A 5 5.91 -1.79 -8.35
C GLN A 5 5.66 -1.76 -9.85
N GLU A 6 4.73 -0.91 -10.27
CA GLU A 6 4.37 -0.70 -11.67
C GLU A 6 4.70 0.74 -12.07
N ASP A 7 5.07 0.95 -13.32
CA ASP A 7 5.04 2.27 -13.92
C ASP A 7 3.59 2.68 -14.27
N ALA A 8 3.42 3.86 -14.85
CA ALA A 8 2.11 4.40 -15.14
C ALA A 8 1.30 3.56 -16.17
N ASP A 9 1.95 2.75 -17.01
CA ASP A 9 1.30 1.87 -17.99
C ASP A 9 1.07 0.45 -17.48
N GLY A 10 1.48 0.16 -16.25
CA GLY A 10 1.36 -1.16 -15.64
C GLY A 10 2.58 -2.07 -15.90
N LEU A 11 3.68 -1.54 -16.44
CA LEU A 11 4.90 -2.32 -16.56
C LEU A 11 5.48 -2.53 -15.16
N ARG A 12 5.51 -3.79 -14.71
CA ARG A 12 6.05 -4.17 -13.40
C ARG A 12 7.58 -4.06 -13.41
N THR A 13 8.08 -3.08 -12.69
CA THR A 13 9.52 -2.83 -12.50
C THR A 13 10.10 -3.59 -11.30
N LEU A 14 9.25 -3.98 -10.35
CA LEU A 14 9.59 -4.83 -9.22
C LEU A 14 8.49 -5.88 -9.02
N ASN A 15 8.87 -7.15 -8.89
CA ASN A 15 7.97 -8.25 -8.57
C ASN A 15 8.64 -9.21 -7.60
N ASP A 16 8.05 -9.37 -6.41
CA ASP A 16 8.38 -10.46 -5.50
C ASP A 16 7.08 -11.09 -4.98
N ALA A 17 7.00 -12.41 -4.99
CA ALA A 17 5.77 -13.13 -4.67
C ALA A 17 6.13 -14.51 -4.12
N LEU A 18 6.06 -14.65 -2.79
CA LEU A 18 6.54 -15.81 -2.07
C LEU A 18 5.50 -16.34 -1.09
N ARG A 19 5.30 -17.66 -1.09
CA ARG A 19 4.69 -18.38 0.03
C ARG A 19 5.79 -18.95 0.91
N ILE A 20 5.70 -18.66 2.21
CA ILE A 20 6.68 -19.11 3.22
C ILE A 20 5.92 -20.00 4.20
N TRP A 21 6.43 -21.20 4.46
CA TRP A 21 5.84 -22.14 5.41
C TRP A 21 6.50 -22.04 6.79
N PRO A 22 5.84 -22.50 7.86
CA PRO A 22 6.41 -22.51 9.21
C PRO A 22 7.72 -23.30 9.35
N ASP A 23 7.96 -24.27 8.45
CA ASP A 23 9.19 -25.07 8.39
C ASP A 23 10.34 -24.38 7.62
N GLY A 24 10.12 -23.16 7.14
CA GLY A 24 11.10 -22.36 6.41
C GLY A 24 11.17 -22.67 4.91
N ARG A 25 10.35 -23.58 4.38
CA ARG A 25 10.22 -23.76 2.93
C ARG A 25 9.70 -22.46 2.30
N VAL A 26 10.15 -22.18 1.08
CA VAL A 26 9.77 -21.01 0.28
C VAL A 26 9.34 -21.48 -1.10
N GLU A 27 8.25 -20.91 -1.63
CA GLU A 27 7.74 -21.17 -2.96
C GLU A 27 7.50 -19.84 -3.69
N PRO A 28 8.08 -19.68 -4.89
CA PRO A 28 7.72 -18.59 -5.79
C PRO A 28 6.30 -18.73 -6.33
N LEU A 29 5.55 -17.63 -6.32
CA LEU A 29 4.16 -17.57 -6.77
C LEU A 29 3.99 -16.91 -8.15
N GLY A 30 5.09 -16.82 -8.90
CA GLY A 30 5.13 -16.28 -10.27
C GLY A 30 4.91 -14.76 -10.33
N TYR A 31 3.97 -14.36 -11.19
CA TYR A 31 3.67 -12.96 -11.48
C TYR A 31 2.21 -12.65 -11.10
N PRO A 32 1.94 -12.22 -9.86
CA PRO A 32 0.58 -12.03 -9.41
C PRO A 32 -0.11 -10.86 -10.12
N LYS A 33 -1.41 -11.02 -10.33
CA LYS A 33 -2.35 -9.95 -10.67
C LYS A 33 -2.90 -9.34 -9.38
N TYR A 34 -2.97 -8.02 -9.34
CA TYR A 34 -3.50 -7.26 -8.21
C TYR A 34 -4.73 -6.49 -8.70
N ASP A 35 -5.89 -6.81 -8.15
CA ASP A 35 -7.13 -6.08 -8.38
C ASP A 35 -7.46 -5.31 -7.09
N ILE A 36 -7.24 -4.00 -7.09
CA ILE A 36 -7.40 -3.15 -5.89
C ILE A 36 -8.69 -2.34 -6.01
N ASN A 37 -9.53 -2.41 -4.98
CA ASN A 37 -10.72 -1.59 -4.86
C ASN A 37 -10.41 -0.40 -3.96
N TYR A 38 -10.73 0.80 -4.46
CA TYR A 38 -10.48 2.05 -3.78
C TYR A 38 -11.79 2.66 -3.27
N ARG A 39 -11.71 3.39 -2.16
CA ARG A 39 -12.82 4.20 -1.65
C ARG A 39 -13.16 5.28 -2.68
N SER A 40 -14.43 5.35 -3.09
CA SER A 40 -14.96 6.37 -4.00
C SER A 40 -14.52 7.78 -3.62
N GLY A 41 -14.13 8.58 -4.62
CA GLY A 41 -13.62 9.93 -4.45
C GLY A 41 -12.20 10.02 -3.89
N THR A 42 -11.50 8.90 -3.71
CA THR A 42 -10.13 8.86 -3.17
C THR A 42 -9.20 7.93 -3.96
N ARG A 43 -7.95 7.84 -3.51
CA ARG A 43 -6.97 6.80 -3.91
C ARG A 43 -6.63 5.84 -2.76
N ILE A 44 -7.48 5.78 -1.73
CA ILE A 44 -7.25 4.94 -0.55
C ILE A 44 -7.87 3.56 -0.79
N PRO A 45 -7.10 2.46 -0.70
CA PRO A 45 -7.63 1.12 -0.89
C PRO A 45 -8.56 0.71 0.27
N GLU A 46 -9.62 -0.03 -0.05
CA GLU A 46 -10.50 -0.68 0.93
C GLU A 46 -10.35 -2.20 0.89
N SER A 47 -10.03 -2.76 -0.28
CA SER A 47 -9.77 -4.18 -0.45
C SER A 47 -8.88 -4.45 -1.65
N ALA A 48 -8.32 -5.64 -1.72
CA ALA A 48 -7.62 -6.12 -2.89
C ALA A 48 -7.79 -7.64 -3.06
N THR A 49 -7.89 -8.09 -4.31
CA THR A 49 -7.78 -9.50 -4.67
C THR A 49 -6.42 -9.70 -5.35
N ILE A 50 -5.61 -10.60 -4.80
CA ILE A 50 -4.30 -10.97 -5.35
C ILE A 50 -4.42 -12.37 -5.93
N THR A 51 -4.30 -12.50 -7.24
CA THR A 51 -4.30 -13.80 -7.94
C THR A 51 -2.89 -14.14 -8.36
N ALA A 52 -2.33 -15.19 -7.76
CA ALA A 52 -1.00 -15.71 -8.05
C ALA A 52 -1.08 -17.17 -8.53
N GLN A 53 0.06 -17.78 -8.84
CA GLN A 53 0.12 -19.16 -9.33
C GLN A 53 1.15 -19.96 -8.51
N ALA A 54 0.72 -21.09 -7.94
CA ALA A 54 1.61 -22.02 -7.25
C ALA A 54 2.52 -22.77 -8.25
N ALA A 55 3.54 -23.47 -7.74
CA ALA A 55 4.52 -24.14 -8.60
C ALA A 55 3.92 -25.26 -9.48
N ASP A 56 2.79 -25.83 -9.06
CA ASP A 56 2.03 -26.84 -9.82
C ASP A 56 1.07 -26.23 -10.86
N GLY A 57 1.05 -24.90 -10.98
CA GLY A 57 0.19 -24.16 -11.89
C GLY A 57 -1.20 -23.82 -11.33
N SER A 58 -1.55 -24.31 -10.12
CA SER A 58 -2.83 -24.02 -9.49
C SER A 58 -2.94 -22.54 -9.09
N PRO A 59 -4.14 -21.94 -9.17
CA PRO A 59 -4.34 -20.56 -8.74
C PRO A 59 -4.26 -20.46 -7.22
N LEU A 60 -3.61 -19.41 -6.73
CA LEU A 60 -3.61 -19.00 -5.33
C LEU A 60 -4.26 -17.62 -5.26
N VAL A 61 -5.39 -17.51 -4.57
CA VAL A 61 -6.16 -16.27 -4.45
C VAL A 61 -6.15 -15.78 -3.02
N VAL A 62 -5.66 -14.56 -2.80
CA VAL A 62 -5.69 -13.88 -1.50
C VAL A 62 -6.63 -12.71 -1.57
N GLU A 63 -7.64 -12.70 -0.71
CA GLU A 63 -8.54 -11.56 -0.51
C GLU A 63 -8.04 -10.73 0.66
N VAL A 64 -7.91 -9.41 0.48
CA VAL A 64 -7.44 -8.48 1.50
C VAL A 64 -8.54 -7.47 1.79
N GLU A 65 -8.85 -7.27 3.07
CA GLU A 65 -9.70 -6.20 3.59
C GLU A 65 -8.82 -5.20 4.37
N CYS A 66 -8.93 -3.90 4.08
CA CYS A 66 -8.19 -2.85 4.77
C CYS A 66 -9.00 -2.33 5.97
N LEU A 67 -8.48 -2.49 7.19
CA LEU A 67 -9.20 -2.14 8.43
C LEU A 67 -8.92 -0.72 8.94
N GLY A 68 -7.91 -0.06 8.40
CA GLY A 68 -7.43 1.27 8.79
C GLY A 68 -5.98 1.46 8.34
N HIS A 69 -5.48 2.69 8.37
CA HIS A 69 -4.11 2.99 7.93
C HIS A 69 -3.37 3.98 8.83
N VAL A 70 -2.04 3.95 8.70
CA VAL A 70 -1.14 5.00 9.17
C VAL A 70 -0.62 5.75 7.94
N ALA A 71 -0.69 7.09 7.99
CA ALA A 71 -0.08 7.97 7.01
C ALA A 71 1.40 8.17 7.33
N LEU A 72 2.28 7.32 6.79
CA LEU A 72 3.71 7.35 7.10
C LEU A 72 4.37 8.70 6.72
N SER A 73 3.78 9.39 5.76
CA SER A 73 4.24 10.70 5.30
C SER A 73 3.71 11.90 6.10
N ALA A 74 3.03 11.65 7.21
CA ALA A 74 2.64 12.67 8.18
C ALA A 74 3.44 12.50 9.47
N GLY A 75 4.62 13.12 9.54
CA GLY A 75 5.42 13.16 10.78
C GLY A 75 6.15 11.87 11.16
N CYS A 76 6.08 10.78 10.39
CA CYS A 76 6.78 9.52 10.71
C CYS A 76 8.17 9.37 10.06
N GLY A 77 8.64 10.35 9.27
CA GLY A 77 9.97 10.32 8.67
C GLY A 77 10.04 9.71 7.27
N TYR A 78 8.91 9.23 6.73
CA TYR A 78 8.82 8.64 5.39
C TYR A 78 8.19 9.63 4.40
N GLY A 79 8.53 9.49 3.11
CA GLY A 79 7.88 10.25 2.04
C GLY A 79 8.24 11.74 1.98
N PRO A 80 7.36 12.60 1.41
CA PRO A 80 7.69 13.97 1.03
C PRO A 80 7.57 15.00 2.17
N ASP A 81 7.43 14.59 3.44
CA ASP A 81 7.34 15.52 4.57
C ASP A 81 8.62 16.37 4.66
N PRO A 82 8.54 17.71 4.49
CA PRO A 82 9.73 18.56 4.49
C PRO A 82 10.27 18.83 5.90
N GLN A 83 9.49 18.57 6.95
CA GLN A 83 9.84 18.85 8.34
C GLN A 83 10.35 17.60 9.05
N TRP A 84 9.72 16.45 8.80
CA TRP A 84 10.03 15.17 9.43
C TRP A 84 10.56 14.19 8.39
N THR A 85 11.87 14.18 8.21
CA THR A 85 12.57 13.18 7.38
C THR A 85 13.37 12.21 8.24
N HIS A 86 13.65 11.04 7.69
CA HIS A 86 14.41 10.01 8.38
C HIS A 86 15.79 10.46 8.85
N GLY A 87 16.08 10.18 10.13
CA GLY A 87 17.43 10.26 10.69
C GLY A 87 17.94 11.67 10.99
N VAL A 88 17.05 12.66 11.11
CA VAL A 88 17.47 14.05 11.37
C VAL A 88 17.84 14.27 12.84
N TRP A 89 19.10 14.65 13.09
CA TRP A 89 19.54 15.11 14.41
C TRP A 89 19.04 16.53 14.70
N ARG A 90 18.31 16.71 15.80
CA ARG A 90 17.72 18.00 16.24
C ARG A 90 18.39 18.62 17.47
N GLY A 91 19.45 18.01 17.98
CA GLY A 91 20.11 18.43 19.21
C GLY A 91 19.81 17.50 20.38
N ARG A 92 20.59 17.66 21.46
CA ARG A 92 20.35 16.92 22.71
C ARG A 92 19.05 17.42 23.35
N ASP A 93 18.33 16.49 24.00
CA ASP A 93 17.12 16.77 24.77
C ASP A 93 15.98 17.45 23.99
N TRP A 94 16.00 17.35 22.66
CA TRP A 94 14.98 17.93 21.79
C TRP A 94 13.72 17.05 21.73
N ILE A 95 12.55 17.68 21.87
CA ILE A 95 11.24 17.04 21.77
C ILE A 95 10.32 17.98 20.99
N GLU A 96 9.62 17.44 19.99
CA GLU A 96 8.54 18.12 19.27
C GLU A 96 7.39 17.13 19.07
N THR A 97 6.16 17.64 19.01
CA THR A 97 4.96 16.83 18.75
C THR A 97 4.11 17.53 17.70
N ALA A 98 3.53 16.76 16.79
CA ALA A 98 2.56 17.24 15.81
C ALA A 98 1.27 16.42 15.89
N THR A 99 0.14 17.07 15.58
CA THR A 99 -1.18 16.43 15.50
C THR A 99 -1.79 16.77 14.16
N TYR A 100 -2.30 15.75 13.46
CA TYR A 100 -2.88 15.88 12.13
C TYR A 100 -4.33 15.43 12.16
N ASP A 101 -5.22 16.21 11.52
CA ASP A 101 -6.56 15.76 11.21
C ASP A 101 -6.54 15.04 9.85
N LEU A 102 -6.37 13.72 9.88
CA LEU A 102 -6.35 12.88 8.67
C LEU A 102 -7.72 12.80 7.97
N THR A 103 -8.78 13.36 8.54
CA THR A 103 -10.11 13.40 7.91
C THR A 103 -10.29 14.61 7.00
N ASN A 104 -9.44 15.64 7.14
CA ASN A 104 -9.53 16.85 6.35
C ASN A 104 -8.95 16.69 4.93
N GLN A 105 -9.72 16.05 4.06
CA GLN A 105 -9.37 15.84 2.65
C GLN A 105 -9.37 17.14 1.81
N SER A 106 -9.69 18.29 2.40
CA SER A 106 -9.53 19.59 1.74
C SER A 106 -8.13 20.21 1.95
N ASP A 107 -7.38 19.71 2.92
CA ASP A 107 -6.00 20.13 3.17
C ASP A 107 -5.05 19.44 2.18
N PRO A 108 -4.33 20.18 1.32
CA PRO A 108 -3.39 19.60 0.36
C PRO A 108 -2.28 18.78 1.02
N GLY A 109 -1.82 19.16 2.23
CA GLY A 109 -0.81 18.42 2.97
C GLY A 109 -1.31 17.05 3.43
N ILE A 110 -2.55 16.98 3.90
CA ILE A 110 -3.20 15.71 4.28
C ILE A 110 -3.44 14.84 3.06
N MET A 111 -3.89 15.42 1.94
CA MET A 111 -4.05 14.71 0.67
C MET A 111 -2.72 14.13 0.19
N ILE A 112 -1.64 14.90 0.24
CA ILE A 112 -0.30 14.44 -0.12
C ILE A 112 0.13 13.30 0.80
N ALA A 113 0.00 13.45 2.13
CA ALA A 113 0.44 12.46 3.10
C ALA A 113 -0.37 11.15 3.08
N THR A 114 -1.59 11.18 2.54
CA THR A 114 -2.49 10.02 2.48
C THR A 114 -2.64 9.50 1.04
N GLN A 115 -3.49 10.13 0.23
CA GLN A 115 -3.92 9.63 -1.07
C GLN A 115 -2.83 9.63 -2.15
N TYR A 116 -1.76 10.40 -1.95
CA TYR A 116 -0.64 10.50 -2.89
C TYR A 116 0.69 10.01 -2.29
N SER A 117 0.65 9.31 -1.16
CA SER A 117 1.83 8.73 -0.55
C SER A 117 1.58 7.32 -0.05
N ILE A 118 2.57 6.78 0.66
CA ILE A 118 2.54 5.43 1.17
C ILE A 118 1.66 5.39 2.42
N LEU A 119 0.64 4.54 2.35
CA LEU A 119 -0.23 4.21 3.47
C LEU A 119 -0.01 2.77 3.88
N ASP A 120 0.27 2.59 5.16
CA ASP A 120 0.36 1.28 5.80
C ASP A 120 -1.00 0.90 6.36
N HIS A 121 -1.67 -0.02 5.68
CA HIS A 121 -2.96 -0.53 6.14
C HIS A 121 -2.78 -1.76 7.03
N VAL A 122 -3.60 -1.87 8.06
CA VAL A 122 -3.83 -3.17 8.71
C VAL A 122 -4.72 -3.98 7.77
N GLY A 123 -4.12 -4.97 7.11
CA GLY A 123 -4.79 -5.87 6.17
C GLY A 123 -5.24 -7.16 6.86
N LYS A 124 -6.52 -7.50 6.71
CA LYS A 124 -7.05 -8.84 6.98
C LYS A 124 -7.05 -9.63 5.69
N ALA A 125 -6.17 -10.63 5.60
CA ALA A 125 -6.02 -11.47 4.43
C ALA A 125 -6.75 -12.81 4.62
N THR A 126 -7.45 -13.27 3.58
CA THR A 126 -8.09 -14.59 3.53
C THR A 126 -7.52 -15.41 2.38
N LEU A 127 -7.06 -16.62 2.68
CA LEU A 127 -6.56 -17.60 1.71
C LEU A 127 -7.14 -18.97 2.06
N ASP A 128 -7.86 -19.60 1.14
CA ASP A 128 -8.52 -20.91 1.33
C ASP A 128 -9.34 -20.99 2.63
N GLY A 129 -10.08 -19.92 2.93
CA GLY A 129 -10.89 -19.78 4.15
C GLY A 129 -10.11 -19.52 5.44
N LYS A 130 -8.77 -19.49 5.40
CA LYS A 130 -7.92 -19.15 6.54
C LYS A 130 -7.70 -17.65 6.58
N VAL A 131 -7.79 -17.08 7.77
CA VAL A 131 -7.61 -15.64 8.00
C VAL A 131 -6.26 -15.36 8.66
N GLY A 132 -5.57 -14.33 8.16
CA GLY A 132 -4.39 -13.75 8.76
C GLY A 132 -4.47 -12.23 8.78
N TYR A 133 -3.64 -11.60 9.61
CA TYR A 133 -3.55 -10.14 9.71
C TYR A 133 -2.10 -9.73 9.49
N GLY A 134 -1.89 -8.63 8.77
CA GLY A 134 -0.58 -8.12 8.46
C GLY A 134 -0.64 -6.77 7.79
N LEU A 135 0.48 -6.35 7.20
CA LEU A 135 0.58 -5.08 6.50
C LEU A 135 0.04 -5.20 5.08
N PHE A 136 -0.75 -4.21 4.67
CA PHE A 136 -1.02 -3.91 3.26
C PHE A 136 -0.54 -2.48 2.98
N GLU A 137 0.73 -2.38 2.60
CA GLU A 137 1.35 -1.12 2.20
C GLU A 137 0.93 -0.80 0.76
N HIS A 138 0.42 0.41 0.54
CA HIS A 138 -0.06 0.82 -0.78
C HIS A 138 0.22 2.29 -1.06
N SER A 139 0.59 2.57 -2.31
CA SER A 139 0.71 3.92 -2.87
C SER A 139 0.37 3.89 -4.36
N CYS A 140 -0.40 4.86 -4.83
CA CYS A 140 -0.67 5.08 -6.25
C CYS A 140 -0.71 6.58 -6.57
N ALA A 141 0.45 7.17 -6.81
CA ALA A 141 0.58 8.59 -7.13
C ALA A 141 0.64 8.81 -8.66
N GLY A 142 -0.15 9.75 -9.16
CA GLY A 142 -0.15 10.13 -10.58
C GLY A 142 -1.08 9.29 -11.46
N ARG A 143 -0.73 9.17 -12.74
CA ARG A 143 -1.45 8.34 -13.71
C ARG A 143 -1.09 6.86 -13.46
N HIS A 144 -2.09 5.99 -13.48
CA HIS A 144 -1.89 4.54 -13.48
C HIS A 144 -3.03 3.87 -14.26
N THR A 145 -2.72 3.39 -15.47
CA THR A 145 -3.72 2.76 -16.36
C THR A 145 -4.39 1.53 -15.73
N PRO A 146 -3.67 0.59 -15.08
CA PRO A 146 -4.30 -0.59 -14.46
C PRO A 146 -5.30 -0.25 -13.35
N SER A 147 -5.07 0.83 -12.59
CA SER A 147 -6.01 1.29 -11.55
C SER A 147 -7.10 2.24 -12.08
N GLY A 148 -7.12 2.53 -13.39
CA GLY A 148 -8.09 3.45 -13.99
C GLY A 148 -7.84 4.94 -13.73
N PHE A 149 -6.68 5.32 -13.17
CA PHE A 149 -6.34 6.71 -12.91
C PHE A 149 -5.71 7.35 -14.15
N ALA A 150 -6.51 8.12 -14.90
CA ALA A 150 -6.10 8.74 -16.16
C ALA A 150 -5.06 9.86 -16.00
N ASN A 151 -5.03 10.54 -14.85
CA ASN A 151 -4.05 11.57 -14.51
C ASN A 151 -3.89 11.70 -12.99
N GLY A 152 -3.03 12.62 -12.54
CA GLY A 152 -2.79 12.86 -11.11
C GLY A 152 -4.01 13.35 -10.33
N GLY A 153 -5.02 13.94 -10.96
CA GLY A 153 -6.26 14.36 -10.30
C GLY A 153 -7.38 13.34 -10.35
N SER A 154 -7.20 12.21 -11.04
CA SER A 154 -8.22 11.14 -11.07
C SER A 154 -8.41 10.53 -9.69
N MET A 155 -9.67 10.22 -9.35
CA MET A 155 -10.06 9.52 -8.13
C MET A 155 -10.91 8.30 -8.51
N ALA A 156 -11.01 7.35 -7.59
CA ALA A 156 -11.89 6.20 -7.77
C ALA A 156 -13.36 6.65 -7.92
N PRO A 157 -14.17 5.97 -8.75
CA PRO A 157 -15.58 6.27 -8.94
C PRO A 157 -16.40 6.05 -7.66
#